data_AF-A0A3F3H5Z9-F1
#
_entry.id   AF-A0A3F3H5Z9-F1
#
_cell.length_a   1.000
_cell.length_b   1.000
_cell.length_c   1.000
_cell.angle_alpha   90.00
_cell.angle_beta   90.00
_cell.angle_gamma   90.00
#
_symmetry.space_group_name_H-M   'P 1'
#
loop_
_entity.id
_entity.type
_entity.pdbx_description
1 polymer ?
#
loop_
_entity_poly.entity_id
_entity_poly.type
_entity_poly.pdbx_seq_one_letter_code
_entity_poly.pdbx_strand_id
1 'polypeptide(L)'
;MAKDYLSQVVAQRQESFRQISHVDQDSLAQQLQLLNQVLAQGQEAIDRTATKGDLNKSVAQAEQAVTSISQPSILPLFRLVSQDEKAAVDDLLARQANLKKGQFDAVTHADPESLNQQKQVVDQALAQAHDLVAKAKTKQDLNKALAAGLQGIQDVVEPVVQTQFRSVTEDDRNHALEILNQTFLKKQEHFSDIKHVDDQSLKAQVAALKTARKTAIGIL
;
A
#
# COMPACT_ATOMS: atom_id res chain seq x y z
N MET A 1 26.63 30.56 44.43
CA MET A 1 26.96 29.11 44.33
C MET A 1 25.71 28.21 44.29
N ALA A 2 24.87 28.14 45.35
CA ALA A 2 23.70 27.23 45.33
C ALA A 2 22.64 27.58 44.26
N LYS A 3 22.33 28.87 44.09
CA LYS A 3 21.42 29.34 43.02
C LYS A 3 21.99 29.14 41.62
N ASP A 4 23.30 29.34 41.46
CA ASP A 4 23.98 29.14 40.17
C ASP A 4 23.94 27.66 39.78
N TYR A 5 24.19 26.76 40.75
CA TYR A 5 24.03 25.32 40.56
C TYR A 5 22.61 24.97 40.13
N LEU A 6 21.57 25.43 40.86
CA LEU A 6 20.19 25.17 40.48
C LEU A 6 19.86 25.71 39.08
N SER A 7 20.37 26.88 38.73
CA SER A 7 20.20 27.48 37.40
C SER A 7 20.86 26.64 36.30
N GLN A 8 22.03 26.06 36.58
CA GLN A 8 22.70 25.12 35.66
C GLN A 8 21.88 23.82 35.49
N VAL A 9 21.36 23.25 36.57
CA VAL A 9 20.51 22.04 36.52
C VAL A 9 19.26 22.30 35.67
N VAL A 10 18.60 23.44 35.87
CA VAL A 10 17.44 23.83 35.07
C VAL A 10 17.81 24.06 33.60
N ALA A 11 18.90 24.77 33.32
CA ALA A 11 19.36 25.02 31.95
C ALA A 11 19.69 23.70 31.21
N GLN A 12 20.37 22.76 31.88
CA GLN A 12 20.64 21.42 31.32
C GLN A 12 19.34 20.68 31.01
N ARG A 13 18.35 20.72 31.91
CA ARG A 13 17.06 20.08 31.68
C ARG A 13 16.31 20.72 30.51
N GLN A 14 16.28 22.05 30.44
CA GLN A 14 15.69 22.79 29.32
C GLN A 14 16.34 22.42 27.98
N GLU A 15 17.67 22.32 27.95
CA GLU A 15 18.40 21.92 26.76
C GLU A 15 18.04 20.48 26.35
N SER A 16 18.01 19.55 27.31
CA SER A 16 17.59 18.16 27.03
C SER A 16 16.17 18.07 26.44
N PHE A 17 15.24 18.95 26.86
CA PHE A 17 13.89 19.01 26.30
C PHE A 17 13.89 19.54 24.86
N ARG A 18 14.73 20.53 24.55
CA ARG A 18 14.86 21.10 23.19
C ARG A 18 15.50 20.13 22.21
N GLN A 19 16.31 19.18 22.70
CA GLN A 19 16.96 18.15 21.89
C GLN A 19 16.04 16.97 21.56
N ILE A 20 14.82 16.91 22.12
CA ILE A 20 13.85 15.86 21.77
C ILE A 20 13.39 16.07 20.33
N SER A 21 13.71 15.11 19.46
CA SER A 21 13.27 15.14 18.07
C SER A 21 11.74 15.04 17.96
N HIS A 22 11.17 15.82 17.03
CA HIS A 22 9.72 15.87 16.78
C HIS A 22 8.86 16.15 18.03
N VAL A 23 9.41 16.94 18.95
CA VAL A 23 8.70 17.39 20.14
C VAL A 23 7.50 18.25 19.75
N ASP A 24 6.39 18.04 20.46
CA ASP A 24 5.23 18.89 20.41
C ASP A 24 5.55 20.25 21.06
N GLN A 25 5.43 21.33 20.28
CA GLN A 25 5.89 22.66 20.70
C GLN A 25 5.08 23.23 21.86
N ASP A 26 3.79 22.92 21.94
CA ASP A 26 2.93 23.37 23.04
C ASP A 26 3.30 22.63 24.34
N SER A 27 3.51 21.31 24.25
CA SER A 27 4.02 20.53 25.36
C SER A 27 5.40 21.00 25.81
N LEU A 28 6.31 21.29 24.87
CA LEU A 28 7.63 21.83 25.18
C LEU A 28 7.51 23.17 25.92
N ALA A 29 6.71 24.10 25.42
CA ALA A 29 6.51 25.40 26.05
C ALA A 29 5.99 25.28 27.48
N GLN A 30 5.01 24.38 27.71
CA GLN A 30 4.47 24.11 29.04
C GLN A 30 5.54 23.56 29.99
N GLN A 31 6.35 22.59 29.56
CA GLN A 31 7.39 22.02 30.43
C GLN A 31 8.53 23.02 30.70
N LEU A 32 8.89 23.87 29.72
CA LEU A 32 9.86 24.95 29.93
C LEU A 32 9.35 25.99 30.93
N GLN A 33 8.05 26.31 30.88
CA GLN A 33 7.42 27.20 31.85
C GLN A 33 7.43 26.61 33.26
N LEU A 34 7.12 25.32 33.41
CA LEU A 34 7.20 24.61 34.70
C LEU A 34 8.63 24.62 35.27
N LEU A 35 9.64 24.40 34.41
CA LEU A 35 11.05 24.49 34.82
C LEU A 35 11.43 25.88 35.35
N ASN A 36 10.99 26.94 34.67
CA ASN A 36 11.22 28.31 35.13
C ASN A 36 10.49 28.61 36.45
N GLN A 37 9.29 28.07 36.65
CA GLN A 37 8.55 28.21 37.90
C GLN A 37 9.26 27.51 39.06
N VAL A 38 9.73 26.27 38.85
CA VAL A 38 10.50 25.53 39.86
C VAL A 38 11.83 26.24 40.17
N LEU A 39 12.49 26.82 39.16
CA LEU A 39 13.70 27.61 39.38
C LEU A 39 13.43 28.80 40.31
N ALA A 40 12.39 29.58 40.03
CA ALA A 40 12.03 30.74 40.84
C ALA A 40 11.69 30.34 42.28
N GLN A 41 10.87 29.30 42.46
CA GLN A 41 10.49 28.78 43.79
C GLN A 41 11.71 28.23 44.55
N GLY A 42 12.60 27.51 43.88
CA GLY A 42 13.82 26.98 44.48
C GLY A 42 14.79 28.08 44.90
N GLN A 43 14.94 29.13 44.08
CA GLN A 43 15.77 30.29 44.41
C GLN A 43 15.21 31.06 45.63
N GLU A 44 13.90 31.24 45.70
CA GLU A 44 13.21 31.86 46.85
C GLU A 44 13.36 31.01 48.12
N ALA A 45 13.24 29.68 48.01
CA ALA A 45 13.45 28.77 49.13
C ALA A 45 14.90 28.85 49.65
N ILE A 46 15.89 28.88 48.74
CA ILE A 46 17.31 29.05 49.07
C ILE A 46 17.56 30.36 49.83
N ASP A 47 16.98 31.48 49.40
CA ASP A 47 17.14 32.78 50.06
C ASP A 47 16.63 32.81 51.50
N ARG A 48 15.63 31.98 51.81
CA ARG A 48 15.01 31.92 53.14
C ARG A 48 15.73 31.00 54.12
N THR A 49 16.77 30.29 53.69
CA THR A 49 17.47 29.32 54.55
C THR A 49 18.40 30.01 55.55
N ALA A 50 18.26 29.67 56.84
CA ALA A 50 19.07 30.26 57.92
C ALA A 50 20.31 29.42 58.25
N THR A 51 20.30 28.13 57.91
CA THR A 51 21.38 27.19 58.23
C THR A 51 21.88 26.47 56.99
N LYS A 52 23.12 25.97 57.04
CA LYS A 52 23.67 25.13 55.97
C LYS A 52 22.87 23.85 55.75
N GLY A 53 22.28 23.30 56.82
CA GLY A 53 21.43 22.10 56.74
C GLY A 53 20.15 22.38 55.95
N ASP A 54 19.51 23.52 56.21
CA ASP A 54 18.31 23.93 55.48
C ASP A 54 18.63 24.28 54.03
N LEU A 55 19.75 24.96 53.78
CA LEU A 55 20.24 25.24 52.42
C LEU A 55 20.37 23.96 51.59
N ASN A 56 21.04 22.94 52.14
CA ASN A 56 21.23 21.66 51.45
C ASN A 56 19.89 20.97 51.18
N LYS A 57 18.94 21.01 52.12
CA LYS A 57 17.60 20.45 51.92
C LYS A 57 16.83 21.19 50.83
N SER A 58 16.84 22.52 50.84
CA SER A 58 16.16 23.33 49.82
C SER A 58 16.73 23.11 48.42
N VAL A 59 18.06 22.98 48.29
CA VAL A 59 18.70 22.62 47.01
C VAL A 59 18.25 21.24 46.54
N ALA A 60 18.31 20.23 47.42
CA ALA A 60 17.90 18.87 47.06
C ALA A 60 16.41 18.78 46.67
N GLN A 61 15.53 19.50 47.37
CA GLN A 61 14.11 19.57 47.04
C GLN A 61 13.86 20.25 45.70
N ALA A 62 14.57 21.35 45.41
CA ALA A 62 14.46 22.04 44.13
C ALA A 62 14.96 21.16 42.97
N GLU A 63 16.07 20.46 43.15
CA GLU A 63 16.60 19.50 42.17
C GLU A 63 15.63 18.34 41.92
N GLN A 64 15.02 17.80 42.98
CA GLN A 64 13.98 16.79 42.86
C GLN A 64 12.74 17.31 42.10
N ALA A 65 12.35 18.57 42.33
CA ALA A 65 11.25 19.20 41.59
C ALA A 65 11.58 19.41 40.10
N VAL A 66 12.84 19.73 39.76
CA VAL A 66 13.28 19.84 38.35
C VAL A 66 13.25 18.49 37.66
N THR A 67 13.72 17.44 38.33
CA THR A 67 13.80 16.08 37.77
C THR A 67 12.45 15.39 37.67
N SER A 68 11.47 15.75 38.51
CA SER A 68 10.11 15.21 38.47
C SER A 68 9.24 15.79 37.35
N ILE A 69 9.65 16.90 36.74
CA ILE A 69 8.98 17.45 35.57
C ILE A 69 9.12 16.45 34.41
N SER A 70 7.96 15.97 33.95
CA SER A 70 7.83 15.06 32.81
C SER A 70 8.46 15.65 31.55
N GLN A 71 8.95 14.77 30.69
CA GLN A 71 9.40 15.18 29.36
C GLN A 71 8.23 15.73 28.53
N PRO A 72 8.49 16.70 27.64
CA PRO A 72 7.55 17.10 26.61
C PRO A 72 7.07 15.91 25.77
N SER A 73 5.84 15.99 25.29
CA SER A 73 5.28 14.97 24.41
C SER A 73 5.90 15.00 23.02
N ILE A 74 6.01 13.85 22.38
CA ILE A 74 6.36 13.72 20.95
C ILE A 74 5.08 13.80 20.11
N LEU A 75 5.18 14.45 18.94
CA LEU A 75 4.10 14.53 17.95
C LEU A 75 3.55 13.12 17.61
N PRO A 76 2.22 12.92 17.55
CA PRO A 76 1.60 11.60 17.42
C PRO A 76 2.16 10.71 16.30
N LEU A 77 2.49 11.29 15.14
CA LEU A 77 3.01 10.56 13.98
C LEU A 77 4.43 10.00 14.20
N PHE A 78 5.22 10.64 15.06
CA PHE A 78 6.61 10.24 15.34
C PHE A 78 6.74 9.40 16.60
N ARG A 79 5.62 9.12 17.28
CA ARG A 79 5.60 8.16 18.38
C ARG A 79 5.93 6.77 17.86
N LEU A 80 6.57 5.98 18.71
CA LEU A 80 6.79 4.57 18.44
C LEU A 80 5.45 3.86 18.26
N VAL A 81 5.41 2.98 17.28
CA VAL A 81 4.27 2.11 17.03
C VAL A 81 4.30 0.89 17.96
N SER A 82 3.16 0.48 18.49
CA SER A 82 3.07 -0.74 19.31
C SER A 82 2.96 -2.01 18.46
N GLN A 83 3.16 -3.17 19.08
CA GLN A 83 2.95 -4.46 18.40
C GLN A 83 1.46 -4.69 18.06
N ASP A 84 0.53 -4.25 18.93
CA ASP A 84 -0.90 -4.36 18.66
C ASP A 84 -1.32 -3.51 17.46
N GLU A 85 -0.74 -2.32 17.29
CA GLU A 85 -0.97 -1.47 16.13
C GLU A 85 -0.46 -2.12 14.84
N LYS A 86 0.70 -2.80 14.88
CA LYS A 86 1.22 -3.57 13.75
C LYS A 86 0.30 -4.75 13.40
N ALA A 87 -0.09 -5.53 14.40
CA ALA A 87 -0.98 -6.68 14.23
C ALA A 87 -2.33 -6.26 13.61
N ALA A 88 -2.89 -5.13 14.04
CA ALA A 88 -4.13 -4.60 13.47
C ALA A 88 -3.99 -4.23 11.98
N VAL A 89 -2.83 -3.69 11.58
CA VAL A 89 -2.54 -3.39 10.17
C VAL A 89 -2.32 -4.67 9.36
N ASP A 90 -1.60 -5.65 9.90
CA ASP A 90 -1.39 -6.96 9.27
C ASP A 90 -2.72 -7.68 9.02
N ASP A 91 -3.63 -7.70 10.01
CA ASP A 91 -4.97 -8.26 9.88
C ASP A 91 -5.78 -7.56 8.78
N LEU A 92 -5.69 -6.24 8.69
CA LEU A 92 -6.38 -5.47 7.66
C LEU A 92 -5.84 -5.82 6.27
N LEU A 93 -4.53 -5.87 6.09
CA LEU A 93 -3.89 -6.25 4.83
C LEU A 93 -4.29 -7.67 4.40
N ALA A 94 -4.28 -8.62 5.34
CA ALA A 94 -4.70 -10.00 5.08
C ALA A 94 -6.17 -10.08 4.63
N ARG A 95 -7.07 -9.32 5.27
CA ARG A 95 -8.48 -9.22 4.83
C ARG A 95 -8.59 -8.67 3.42
N GLN A 96 -7.84 -7.62 3.07
CA GLN A 96 -7.88 -7.02 1.74
C GLN A 96 -7.32 -7.97 0.67
N ALA A 97 -6.23 -8.68 0.95
CA ALA A 97 -5.71 -9.71 0.07
C ALA A 97 -6.74 -10.81 -0.18
N ASN A 98 -7.42 -11.29 0.86
CA ASN A 98 -8.47 -12.30 0.73
C ASN A 98 -9.68 -11.80 -0.06
N LEU A 99 -10.09 -10.54 0.14
CA LEU A 99 -11.16 -9.92 -0.66
C LEU A 99 -10.78 -9.87 -2.14
N LYS A 100 -9.56 -9.42 -2.46
CA LYS A 100 -9.06 -9.37 -3.85
C LYS A 100 -9.03 -10.76 -4.50
N LYS A 101 -8.57 -11.79 -3.78
CA LYS A 101 -8.61 -13.18 -4.29
C LYS A 101 -10.04 -13.68 -4.50
N GLY A 102 -10.96 -13.33 -3.60
CA GLY A 102 -12.38 -13.64 -3.75
C GLY A 102 -13.01 -12.96 -4.97
N GLN A 103 -12.59 -11.73 -5.29
CA GLN A 103 -12.98 -11.06 -6.54
C GLN A 103 -12.46 -11.81 -7.77
N PHE A 104 -11.23 -12.34 -7.73
CA PHE A 104 -10.71 -13.18 -8.82
C PHE A 104 -11.49 -14.48 -9.00
N ASP A 105 -11.91 -15.12 -7.91
CA ASP A 105 -12.76 -16.32 -7.97
C ASP A 105 -14.14 -16.06 -8.55
N ALA A 106 -14.62 -14.82 -8.49
CA ALA A 106 -15.89 -14.41 -9.09
C ALA A 106 -15.80 -14.14 -10.60
N VAL A 107 -14.59 -14.12 -11.19
CA VAL A 107 -14.41 -13.93 -12.63
C VAL A 107 -14.89 -15.18 -13.38
N THR A 108 -16.02 -15.04 -14.08
CA THR A 108 -16.64 -16.14 -14.81
C THR A 108 -15.78 -16.56 -16.00
N HIS A 109 -15.59 -17.87 -16.17
CA HIS A 109 -14.71 -18.44 -17.20
C HIS A 109 -13.27 -17.92 -17.17
N ALA A 110 -12.77 -17.54 -15.98
CA ALA A 110 -11.36 -17.24 -15.79
C ALA A 110 -10.48 -18.39 -16.30
N ASP A 111 -9.39 -18.04 -16.94
CA ASP A 111 -8.33 -18.98 -17.27
C ASP A 111 -7.69 -19.49 -15.96
N PRO A 112 -7.65 -20.83 -15.72
CA PRO A 112 -7.18 -21.37 -14.45
C PRO A 112 -5.72 -21.04 -14.13
N GLU A 113 -4.86 -20.96 -15.15
CA GLU A 113 -3.44 -20.63 -14.97
C GLU A 113 -3.28 -19.17 -14.57
N SER A 114 -3.95 -18.27 -15.30
CA SER A 114 -3.98 -16.85 -14.96
C SER A 114 -4.59 -16.57 -13.59
N LEU A 115 -5.68 -17.23 -13.23
CA LEU A 115 -6.30 -17.13 -11.90
C LEU A 115 -5.31 -17.50 -10.79
N ASN A 116 -4.64 -18.63 -10.92
CA ASN A 116 -3.65 -19.06 -9.94
C ASN A 116 -2.45 -18.11 -9.88
N GLN A 117 -1.97 -17.63 -11.03
CA GLN A 117 -0.87 -16.67 -11.10
C GLN A 117 -1.23 -15.36 -10.39
N GLN A 118 -2.40 -14.77 -10.65
CA GLN A 118 -2.77 -13.51 -9.99
C GLN A 118 -2.98 -13.69 -8.48
N LYS A 119 -3.50 -14.84 -8.02
CA LYS A 119 -3.58 -15.16 -6.60
C LYS A 119 -2.20 -15.21 -5.93
N GLN A 120 -1.20 -15.79 -6.60
CA GLN A 120 0.19 -15.79 -6.11
C GLN A 120 0.79 -14.39 -6.09
N VAL A 121 0.47 -13.54 -7.06
CA VAL A 121 0.93 -12.13 -7.07
C VAL A 121 0.32 -11.37 -5.89
N VAL A 122 -0.96 -11.59 -5.55
CA VAL A 122 -1.58 -11.04 -4.33
C VAL A 122 -0.85 -11.51 -3.06
N ASP A 123 -0.47 -12.79 -2.99
CA ASP A 123 0.31 -13.31 -1.85
C ASP A 123 1.68 -12.65 -1.72
N GLN A 124 2.36 -12.41 -2.84
CA GLN A 124 3.63 -11.70 -2.85
C GLN A 124 3.47 -10.24 -2.41
N ALA A 125 2.44 -9.55 -2.88
CA ALA A 125 2.14 -8.18 -2.46
C ALA A 125 1.84 -8.10 -0.95
N LEU A 126 1.07 -9.06 -0.43
CA LEU A 126 0.80 -9.16 1.01
C LEU A 126 2.08 -9.41 1.82
N ALA A 127 2.95 -10.32 1.38
CA ALA A 127 4.23 -10.58 2.05
C ALA A 127 5.14 -9.34 2.09
N GLN A 128 5.21 -8.60 0.98
CA GLN A 128 5.95 -7.33 0.93
C GLN A 128 5.35 -6.27 1.88
N ALA A 129 4.03 -6.22 1.99
CA ALA A 129 3.36 -5.33 2.92
C ALA A 129 3.69 -5.67 4.38
N HIS A 130 3.67 -6.96 4.76
CA HIS A 130 4.07 -7.42 6.09
C HIS A 130 5.52 -7.04 6.42
N ASP A 131 6.44 -7.15 5.46
CA ASP A 131 7.83 -6.71 5.64
C ASP A 131 7.94 -5.20 5.94
N LEU A 132 7.13 -4.37 5.29
CA LEU A 132 7.09 -2.93 5.55
C LEU A 132 6.53 -2.62 6.94
N VAL A 133 5.46 -3.32 7.35
CA VAL A 133 4.87 -3.20 8.70
C VAL A 133 5.87 -3.63 9.77
N ALA A 134 6.57 -4.75 9.56
CA ALA A 134 7.60 -5.24 10.46
C ALA A 134 8.71 -4.19 10.66
N LYS A 135 9.13 -3.51 9.59
CA LYS A 135 10.18 -2.47 9.62
C LYS A 135 9.71 -1.12 10.16
N ALA A 136 8.40 -0.86 10.24
CA ALA A 136 7.87 0.40 10.74
C ALA A 136 8.27 0.64 12.20
N LYS A 137 8.84 1.82 12.49
CA LYS A 137 9.25 2.22 13.86
C LYS A 137 8.30 3.24 14.44
N THR A 138 7.84 4.18 13.61
CA THR A 138 6.91 5.23 14.01
C THR A 138 5.52 5.00 13.45
N LYS A 139 4.50 5.69 13.98
CA LYS A 139 3.16 5.67 13.40
C LYS A 139 3.14 6.18 11.96
N GLN A 140 3.99 7.15 11.62
CA GLN A 140 4.15 7.61 10.24
C GLN A 140 4.65 6.50 9.33
N ASP A 141 5.64 5.72 9.76
CA ASP A 141 6.16 4.58 8.99
C ASP A 141 5.08 3.51 8.81
N LEU A 142 4.31 3.22 9.87
CA LEU A 142 3.21 2.25 9.80
C LEU A 142 2.13 2.69 8.81
N ASN A 143 1.76 3.98 8.83
CA ASN A 143 0.78 4.53 7.89
C ASN A 143 1.27 4.44 6.43
N LYS A 144 2.56 4.70 6.19
CA LYS A 144 3.17 4.54 4.86
C LYS A 144 3.19 3.07 4.42
N ALA A 145 3.53 2.15 5.33
CA ALA A 145 3.52 0.72 5.07
C ALA A 145 2.12 0.21 4.71
N LEU A 146 1.10 0.62 5.47
CA LEU A 146 -0.31 0.31 5.19
C LEU A 146 -0.72 0.83 3.81
N ALA A 147 -0.46 2.10 3.49
CA ALA A 147 -0.84 2.69 2.20
C ALA A 147 -0.15 1.97 1.03
N ALA A 148 1.15 1.70 1.14
CA ALA A 148 1.90 0.97 0.11
C ALA A 148 1.38 -0.47 -0.05
N GLY A 149 1.08 -1.16 1.05
CA GLY A 149 0.55 -2.53 1.02
C GLY A 149 -0.83 -2.63 0.37
N LEU A 150 -1.75 -1.72 0.72
CA LEU A 150 -3.07 -1.64 0.11
C LEU A 150 -2.96 -1.38 -1.41
N GLN A 151 -2.11 -0.44 -1.80
CA GLN A 151 -1.87 -0.13 -3.20
C GLN A 151 -1.32 -1.36 -3.95
N GLY A 152 -0.31 -2.03 -3.40
CA GLY A 152 0.28 -3.23 -4.02
C GLY A 152 -0.71 -4.37 -4.22
N ILE A 153 -1.63 -4.59 -3.27
CA ILE A 153 -2.71 -5.59 -3.41
C ILE A 153 -3.73 -5.16 -4.47
N GLN A 154 -4.09 -3.87 -4.50
CA GLN A 154 -5.08 -3.34 -5.43
C GLN A 154 -4.59 -3.38 -6.89
N ASP A 155 -3.31 -3.11 -7.10
CA ASP A 155 -2.66 -3.04 -8.42
C ASP A 155 -2.47 -4.40 -9.08
N VAL A 156 -2.72 -5.51 -8.37
CA VAL A 156 -2.72 -6.83 -9.00
C VAL A 156 -3.85 -6.89 -10.03
N VAL A 157 -3.45 -7.13 -11.28
CA VAL A 157 -4.36 -7.19 -12.42
C VAL A 157 -5.32 -8.38 -12.30
N GLU A 158 -6.49 -8.26 -12.93
CA GLU A 158 -7.47 -9.34 -12.95
C GLU A 158 -6.98 -10.54 -13.79
N PRO A 159 -7.44 -11.77 -13.47
CA PRO A 159 -7.14 -12.93 -14.28
C PRO A 159 -7.80 -12.81 -15.67
N VAL A 160 -7.13 -13.33 -16.69
CA VAL A 160 -7.68 -13.30 -18.04
C VAL A 160 -8.81 -14.32 -18.18
N VAL A 161 -9.85 -13.99 -18.95
CA VAL A 161 -10.91 -14.94 -19.31
C VAL A 161 -10.38 -15.94 -20.35
N GLN A 162 -10.89 -17.17 -20.39
CA GLN A 162 -10.55 -18.15 -21.43
C GLN A 162 -10.96 -17.64 -22.82
N THR A 163 -10.12 -17.87 -23.84
CA THR A 163 -10.31 -17.33 -25.20
C THR A 163 -11.71 -17.57 -25.78
N GLN A 164 -12.26 -18.79 -25.61
CA GLN A 164 -13.59 -19.17 -26.10
C GLN A 164 -14.77 -18.43 -25.45
N PHE A 165 -14.53 -17.74 -24.33
CA PHE A 165 -15.51 -16.96 -23.59
C PHE A 165 -15.19 -15.46 -23.59
N ARG A 166 -14.12 -15.04 -24.28
CA ARG A 166 -13.82 -13.62 -24.51
C ARG A 166 -14.78 -13.06 -25.56
N SER A 167 -15.06 -11.76 -25.48
CA SER A 167 -15.80 -11.06 -26.52
C SER A 167 -15.02 -11.05 -27.84
N VAL A 168 -15.72 -11.30 -28.95
CA VAL A 168 -15.14 -11.30 -30.29
C VAL A 168 -14.64 -9.90 -30.66
N THR A 169 -13.35 -9.80 -30.96
CA THR A 169 -12.71 -8.57 -31.43
C THR A 169 -12.88 -8.38 -32.94
N GLU A 170 -12.54 -7.19 -33.45
CA GLU A 170 -12.51 -6.95 -34.91
C GLU A 170 -11.41 -7.77 -35.59
N ASP A 171 -10.28 -8.00 -34.91
CA ASP A 171 -9.20 -8.85 -35.40
C ASP A 171 -9.63 -10.31 -35.53
N ASP A 172 -10.39 -10.84 -34.56
CA ASP A 172 -10.96 -12.19 -34.65
C ASP A 172 -11.87 -12.33 -35.88
N ARG A 173 -12.71 -11.32 -36.15
CA ARG A 173 -13.57 -11.26 -37.34
C ARG A 173 -12.75 -11.21 -38.62
N ASN A 174 -11.74 -10.35 -38.68
CA ASN A 174 -10.87 -10.20 -39.85
C ASN A 174 -10.11 -11.49 -40.15
N HIS A 175 -9.58 -12.16 -39.13
CA HIS A 175 -8.90 -13.44 -39.28
C HIS A 175 -9.84 -14.54 -39.79
N ALA A 176 -11.06 -14.61 -39.25
CA ALA A 176 -12.08 -15.55 -39.72
C ALA A 176 -12.46 -15.31 -41.20
N LEU A 177 -12.60 -14.03 -41.60
CA LEU A 177 -12.84 -13.64 -42.99
C LEU A 177 -11.68 -14.04 -43.90
N GLU A 178 -10.43 -13.89 -43.45
CA GLU A 178 -9.25 -14.31 -44.21
C GLU A 178 -9.25 -15.83 -44.43
N ILE A 179 -9.47 -16.62 -43.37
CA ILE A 179 -9.56 -18.09 -43.47
C ILE A 179 -10.66 -18.50 -44.45
N LEU A 180 -11.85 -17.88 -44.37
CA LEU A 180 -12.94 -18.14 -45.30
C LEU A 180 -12.57 -17.82 -46.75
N ASN A 181 -11.90 -16.68 -46.97
CA ASN A 181 -11.46 -16.27 -48.31
C ASN A 181 -10.41 -17.23 -48.87
N GLN A 182 -9.41 -17.62 -48.08
CA GLN A 182 -8.40 -18.59 -48.50
C GLN A 182 -9.01 -19.96 -48.79
N THR A 183 -9.95 -20.42 -47.95
CA THR A 183 -10.66 -21.69 -48.15
C THR A 183 -11.51 -21.67 -49.41
N PHE A 184 -12.18 -20.55 -49.68
CA PHE A 184 -12.92 -20.34 -50.92
C PHE A 184 -12.03 -20.45 -52.16
N LEU A 185 -10.88 -19.76 -52.16
CA LEU A 185 -9.93 -19.77 -53.28
C LEU A 185 -9.40 -21.17 -53.54
N LYS A 186 -8.93 -21.88 -52.51
CA LYS A 186 -8.44 -23.27 -52.63
C LYS A 186 -9.49 -24.21 -53.23
N LYS A 187 -10.77 -24.05 -52.84
CA LYS A 187 -11.86 -24.89 -53.36
C LYS A 187 -12.23 -24.54 -54.81
N GLN A 188 -12.15 -23.26 -55.18
CA GLN A 188 -12.34 -22.82 -56.56
C GLN A 188 -11.22 -23.33 -57.49
N GLU A 189 -9.96 -23.28 -57.04
CA GLU A 189 -8.82 -23.88 -57.73
C GLU A 189 -9.03 -25.38 -57.92
N HIS A 190 -9.38 -26.10 -56.84
CA HIS A 190 -9.65 -27.53 -56.92
C HIS A 190 -10.71 -27.89 -57.96
N PHE A 191 -11.82 -27.14 -58.04
CA PHE A 191 -12.83 -27.35 -59.07
C PHE A 191 -12.31 -27.14 -60.50
N SER A 192 -11.37 -26.21 -60.67
CA SER A 192 -10.76 -25.91 -61.97
C SER A 192 -9.78 -27.01 -62.42
N ASP A 193 -9.24 -27.79 -61.47
CA ASP A 193 -8.30 -28.88 -61.73
C ASP A 193 -8.96 -30.23 -62.06
N ILE A 194 -10.30 -30.33 -61.95
CA ILE A 194 -11.03 -31.56 -62.24
C ILE A 194 -11.05 -31.81 -63.75
N LYS A 195 -10.41 -32.91 -64.17
CA LYS A 195 -10.38 -33.32 -65.58
C LYS A 195 -11.75 -33.87 -66.03
N HIS A 196 -12.18 -33.51 -67.23
CA HIS A 196 -13.42 -33.97 -67.88
C HIS A 196 -14.72 -33.55 -67.17
N VAL A 197 -14.71 -32.47 -66.38
CA VAL A 197 -15.96 -31.88 -65.86
C VAL A 197 -16.69 -31.12 -66.98
N ASP A 198 -18.02 -31.19 -67.03
CA ASP A 198 -18.79 -30.37 -67.96
C ASP A 198 -18.88 -28.92 -67.47
N ASP A 199 -18.82 -27.97 -68.41
CA ASP A 199 -18.75 -26.53 -68.12
C ASP A 199 -19.97 -26.01 -67.34
N GLN A 200 -21.14 -26.62 -67.56
CA GLN A 200 -22.38 -26.22 -66.90
C GLN A 200 -22.36 -26.60 -65.42
N SER A 201 -21.92 -27.81 -65.11
CA SER A 201 -21.71 -28.29 -63.74
C SER A 201 -20.65 -27.48 -63.02
N LEU A 202 -19.51 -27.18 -63.67
CA LEU A 202 -18.45 -26.35 -63.06
C LEU A 202 -18.97 -24.95 -62.71
N LYS A 203 -19.69 -24.30 -63.64
CA LYS A 203 -20.29 -22.98 -63.42
C LYS A 203 -21.32 -23.00 -62.28
N ALA A 204 -22.15 -24.03 -62.22
CA ALA A 204 -23.13 -24.21 -61.14
C ALA A 204 -22.45 -24.39 -59.78
N GLN A 205 -21.39 -25.19 -59.70
CA GLN A 205 -20.64 -25.43 -58.45
C GLN A 205 -19.92 -24.17 -57.96
N VAL A 206 -19.29 -23.40 -58.86
CA VAL A 206 -18.67 -22.11 -58.50
C VAL A 206 -19.71 -21.08 -58.04
N ALA A 207 -20.89 -21.04 -58.67
CA ALA A 207 -21.98 -20.16 -58.24
C ALA A 207 -22.51 -20.55 -56.85
N ALA A 208 -22.72 -21.84 -56.58
CA ALA A 208 -23.11 -22.34 -55.27
C ALA A 208 -22.06 -22.01 -54.19
N LEU A 209 -20.76 -22.14 -54.52
CA LEU A 209 -19.66 -21.78 -53.62
C LEU A 209 -19.63 -20.28 -53.30
N LYS A 210 -19.90 -19.40 -54.28
CA LYS A 210 -20.01 -17.95 -54.06
C LYS A 210 -21.19 -17.60 -53.15
N THR A 211 -22.34 -18.24 -53.34
CA THR A 211 -23.50 -18.09 -52.46
C THR A 211 -23.17 -18.54 -51.04
N ALA A 212 -22.55 -19.71 -50.88
CA ALA A 212 -22.14 -20.22 -49.56
C ALA A 212 -21.16 -19.27 -48.85
N ARG A 213 -20.17 -18.70 -49.57
CA ARG A 213 -19.25 -17.69 -49.02
C ARG A 213 -20.00 -16.44 -48.55
N LYS A 214 -20.93 -15.92 -49.36
CA LYS A 214 -21.73 -14.73 -49.00
C LYS A 214 -22.56 -14.99 -47.74
N THR A 215 -23.15 -16.16 -47.62
CA THR A 215 -23.90 -16.58 -46.42
C THR A 215 -22.98 -16.70 -45.21
N ALA A 216 -21.81 -17.32 -45.35
CA ALA A 216 -20.85 -17.48 -44.25
C ALA A 216 -20.33 -16.13 -43.73
N ILE A 217 -20.03 -15.18 -44.62
CA ILE A 217 -19.62 -13.82 -44.25
C ILE A 217 -20.75 -13.08 -43.51
N GLY A 218 -22.02 -13.30 -43.90
CA GLY A 218 -23.16 -12.63 -43.27
C GLY A 218 -23.52 -13.12 -41.86
N ILE A 219 -22.87 -14.17 -41.36
CA ILE A 219 -23.09 -14.75 -40.02
C ILE A 219 -21.93 -14.39 -39.06
N LEU A 220 -20.82 -13.83 -39.58
CA LEU A 220 -19.69 -13.29 -38.81
C LEU A 220 -19.92 -11.82 -38.43
#